data_AF-A0A1I5DHD6-F1
#
_entry.id   AF-A0A1I5DHD6-F1
#
_cell.length_a   1.000
_cell.length_b   1.000
_cell.length_c   1.000
_cell.angle_alpha   90.00
_cell.angle_beta   90.00
_cell.angle_gamma   90.00
#
_symmetry.space_group_name_H-M   'P 1'
#
loop_
_entity.id
_entity.type
_entity.pdbx_description
1 polymer ?
#
loop_
_entity_poly.entity_id
_entity_poly.type
_entity_poly.pdbx_seq_one_letter_code
_entity_poly.pdbx_strand_id
1 'polypeptide(L)'
;MNSMFNICIGNKKLIFKTITMETKELTKIEKKTQKIQLVKGAFTPSEASHVIMSLIDEKINFHKIQRLQKWEGNYKSDTVDLDNRITQLIKEKEIARAFIADSISQNRNLNINGIIEISIDETNN
;
A
#
# COMPACT_ATOMS: atom_id res chain seq x y z
N MET A 1 41.74 -49.35 7.36
CA MET A 1 41.34 -48.26 8.29
C MET A 1 42.61 -47.66 8.87
N ASN A 2 42.89 -46.36 8.96
CA ASN A 2 42.31 -45.11 8.41
C ASN A 2 43.52 -44.15 8.22
N SER A 3 43.69 -43.35 7.15
CA SER A 3 43.08 -42.01 6.90
C SER A 3 43.13 -41.08 8.14
N MET A 4 43.48 -39.78 8.13
CA MET A 4 43.53 -38.72 7.09
C MET A 4 44.39 -37.56 7.70
N PHE A 5 45.12 -36.64 7.04
CA PHE A 5 45.52 -36.36 5.64
C PHE A 5 46.72 -35.37 5.64
N ASN A 6 47.49 -35.24 4.55
CA ASN A 6 48.47 -34.14 4.35
C ASN A 6 48.82 -34.00 2.86
N ILE A 7 48.83 -32.77 2.28
CA ILE A 7 49.51 -32.44 1.00
C ILE A 7 49.95 -30.95 1.00
N CYS A 8 51.27 -30.80 1.13
CA CYS A 8 52.18 -29.87 0.44
C CYS A 8 51.66 -28.57 -0.20
N ILE A 9 51.91 -27.46 0.51
CA ILE A 9 52.81 -26.35 0.11
C ILE A 9 52.82 -25.97 -1.40
N GLY A 10 52.12 -24.88 -1.73
CA GLY A 10 52.38 -24.07 -2.94
C GLY A 10 53.06 -22.75 -2.56
N ASN A 11 54.24 -22.47 -3.12
CA ASN A 11 55.05 -21.30 -2.74
C ASN A 11 54.47 -19.96 -3.24
N LYS A 12 53.94 -19.13 -2.31
CA LYS A 12 54.25 -17.69 -2.26
C LYS A 12 53.86 -17.06 -0.92
N LYS A 13 54.87 -16.60 -0.19
CA LYS A 13 54.74 -15.76 1.01
C LYS A 13 54.14 -14.41 0.62
N LEU A 14 52.88 -14.17 0.95
CA LEU A 14 52.24 -12.85 0.86
C LEU A 14 51.82 -12.41 2.27
N ILE A 15 52.64 -11.56 2.87
CA ILE A 15 52.32 -10.89 4.14
C ILE A 15 51.28 -9.82 3.83
N PHE A 16 50.00 -10.13 4.02
CA PHE A 16 48.96 -9.10 4.09
C PHE A 16 48.66 -8.76 5.54
N LYS A 17 49.05 -7.54 5.89
CA LYS A 17 48.89 -6.91 7.19
C LYS A 17 47.41 -6.92 7.62
N THR A 18 47.14 -7.38 8.84
CA THR A 18 45.80 -7.31 9.44
C THR A 18 45.30 -5.87 9.43
N ILE A 19 44.28 -5.60 8.62
CA ILE A 19 43.44 -4.40 8.75
C ILE A 19 42.19 -4.87 9.47
N THR A 20 42.00 -4.37 10.69
CA THR A 20 40.77 -4.54 11.46
C THR A 20 39.64 -3.82 10.71
N MET A 21 38.88 -4.58 9.93
CA MET A 21 37.62 -4.08 9.39
C MET A 21 36.57 -4.13 10.50
N GLU A 22 36.31 -2.97 11.11
CA GLU A 22 35.14 -2.78 11.95
C GLU A 22 33.89 -3.02 11.11
N THR A 23 33.22 -4.15 11.31
CA THR A 23 31.87 -4.37 10.80
C THR A 23 30.89 -3.46 11.54
N LYS A 24 30.80 -2.21 11.07
CA LYS A 24 29.56 -1.45 11.20
C LYS A 24 28.47 -2.17 10.44
N GLU A 25 27.76 -3.06 11.11
CA GLU A 25 26.45 -3.53 10.69
C GLU A 25 25.47 -2.34 10.72
N LEU A 26 25.56 -1.50 9.69
CA LEU A 26 24.48 -0.60 9.32
C LEU A 26 23.49 -1.40 8.47
N THR A 27 22.76 -2.29 9.15
CA THR A 27 21.51 -2.86 8.66
C THR A 27 20.46 -1.74 8.62
N LYS A 28 20.65 -0.83 7.66
CA LYS A 28 19.68 0.20 7.29
C LYS A 28 18.43 -0.52 6.79
N ILE A 29 17.45 -0.69 7.68
CA ILE A 29 16.11 -1.13 7.32
C ILE A 29 15.53 -0.02 6.43
N GLU A 30 15.70 -0.17 5.12
CA GLU A 30 15.08 0.73 4.15
C GLU A 30 13.58 0.47 4.16
N LYS A 31 12.86 1.27 4.95
CA LYS A 31 11.39 1.35 4.91
C LYS A 31 10.98 1.71 3.49
N LYS A 32 10.65 0.71 2.68
CA LYS A 32 10.22 0.85 1.30
C LYS A 32 8.83 1.48 1.27
N THR A 33 8.79 2.81 1.31
CA THR A 33 7.60 3.59 1.02
C THR A 33 7.52 3.82 -0.49
N GLN A 34 6.37 3.50 -1.08
CA GLN A 34 6.09 3.69 -2.49
C GLN A 34 4.93 4.68 -2.63
N LYS A 35 5.16 5.78 -3.36
CA LYS A 35 4.10 6.72 -3.73
C LYS A 35 3.61 6.40 -5.13
N ILE A 36 2.30 6.34 -5.32
CA ILE A 36 1.65 6.12 -6.60
C ILE A 36 0.67 7.26 -6.83
N GLN A 37 0.88 8.02 -7.91
CA GLN A 37 -0.04 9.04 -8.36
C GLN A 37 -1.16 8.37 -9.16
N LEU A 38 -2.37 8.26 -8.60
CA LEU A 38 -3.51 7.64 -9.31
C LEU A 38 -4.14 8.62 -10.30
N VAL A 39 -4.25 9.89 -9.89
CA VAL A 39 -4.93 10.94 -10.67
C VAL A 39 -4.19 12.26 -10.50
N LYS A 40 -3.95 12.98 -11.60
CA LYS A 40 -3.31 14.30 -11.59
C LYS A 40 -3.73 15.10 -12.82
N GLY A 41 -4.48 16.18 -12.63
CA GLY A 41 -4.79 17.12 -13.69
C GLY A 41 -6.13 17.83 -13.51
N ALA A 42 -6.46 18.67 -14.49
CA ALA A 42 -7.80 19.20 -14.65
C ALA A 42 -8.67 18.19 -15.41
N PHE A 43 -9.84 17.89 -14.84
CA PHE A 43 -10.86 17.01 -15.39
C PHE A 43 -12.12 17.81 -15.67
N THR A 44 -12.89 17.43 -16.68
CA THR A 44 -14.29 17.87 -16.77
C THR A 44 -15.07 17.30 -15.58
N PRO A 45 -16.18 17.94 -15.15
CA PRO A 45 -16.98 17.41 -14.04
C PRO A 45 -17.50 15.97 -14.28
N SER A 46 -17.75 15.60 -15.54
CA SER A 46 -18.17 14.24 -15.92
C SER A 46 -17.07 13.20 -15.70
N GLU A 47 -15.84 13.50 -16.10
CA GLU A 47 -14.67 12.63 -15.87
C GLU A 47 -14.32 12.56 -14.39
N ALA A 48 -14.34 13.71 -13.70
CA ALA A 48 -14.18 13.81 -12.25
C ALA A 48 -15.20 12.95 -11.50
N SER A 49 -16.47 13.02 -11.89
CA SER A 49 -17.54 12.17 -11.35
C SER A 49 -17.23 10.70 -11.58
N HIS A 50 -16.91 10.30 -12.82
CA HIS A 50 -16.58 8.90 -13.13
C HIS A 50 -15.46 8.39 -12.22
N VAL A 51 -14.32 9.08 -12.20
CA VAL A 51 -13.12 8.61 -11.50
C VAL A 51 -13.32 8.58 -9.98
N ILE A 52 -13.89 9.63 -9.38
CA ILE A 52 -14.11 9.67 -7.93
C ILE A 52 -15.20 8.68 -7.49
N MET A 53 -16.30 8.56 -8.24
CA MET A 53 -17.37 7.60 -7.90
C MET A 53 -16.86 6.17 -7.99
N SER A 54 -16.11 5.80 -9.05
CA SER A 54 -15.54 4.46 -9.20
C SER A 54 -14.58 4.10 -8.06
N LEU A 55 -13.70 5.02 -7.63
CA LEU A 55 -12.78 4.77 -6.51
C LEU A 55 -13.51 4.55 -5.18
N ILE A 56 -14.61 5.27 -4.94
CA ILE A 56 -15.44 5.07 -3.73
C ILE A 56 -16.24 3.77 -3.83
N ASP A 57 -16.78 3.43 -5.00
CA ASP A 57 -17.53 2.20 -5.22
C ASP A 57 -16.67 0.94 -5.07
N GLU A 58 -15.44 0.93 -5.59
CA GLU A 58 -14.50 -0.18 -5.36
C GLU A 58 -14.19 -0.37 -3.87
N LYS A 59 -14.04 0.72 -3.11
CA LYS A 59 -13.82 0.66 -1.66
C LYS A 59 -15.05 0.16 -0.89
N ILE A 60 -16.25 0.53 -1.33
CA ILE A 60 -17.51 -0.02 -0.79
C ILE A 60 -17.63 -1.51 -1.12
N ASN A 61 -17.31 -1.91 -2.34
CA ASN A 61 -17.38 -3.31 -2.79
C ASN A 61 -16.39 -4.20 -2.04
N PHE A 62 -15.16 -3.73 -1.80
CA PHE A 62 -14.18 -4.39 -0.95
C PHE A 62 -14.75 -4.72 0.45
N HIS A 63 -15.35 -3.74 1.13
CA HIS A 63 -15.95 -3.98 2.45
C HIS A 63 -17.19 -4.88 2.42
N LYS A 64 -18.00 -4.84 1.34
CA LYS A 64 -19.11 -5.80 1.14
C LYS A 64 -18.59 -7.24 1.01
N ILE A 65 -17.51 -7.45 0.24
CA ILE A 65 -16.88 -8.77 0.08
C ILE A 65 -16.30 -9.25 1.42
N GLN A 66 -15.61 -8.38 2.17
CA GLN A 66 -15.15 -8.70 3.53
C GLN A 66 -16.29 -9.10 4.46
N ARG A 67 -17.44 -8.40 4.38
CA ARG A 67 -18.64 -8.75 5.15
C ARG A 67 -19.16 -10.14 4.80
N LEU A 68 -19.27 -10.46 3.51
CA LEU A 68 -19.70 -11.79 3.05
C LEU A 68 -18.76 -12.89 3.55
N GLN A 69 -17.45 -12.71 3.39
CA GLN A 69 -16.44 -13.66 3.89
C GLN A 69 -16.55 -13.91 5.41
N LYS A 70 -16.82 -12.86 6.20
CA LYS A 70 -16.99 -12.98 7.65
C LYS A 70 -18.28 -13.74 8.01
N TRP A 71 -19.38 -13.48 7.28
CA TRP A 71 -20.65 -14.20 7.41
C TRP A 71 -20.55 -15.69 7.04
N GLU A 72 -19.87 -16.01 5.94
CA GLU A 72 -19.66 -17.38 5.47
C GLU A 72 -18.84 -18.20 6.47
N GLY A 73 -17.81 -17.62 7.07
CA GLY A 73 -16.99 -18.27 8.11
C GLY A 73 -17.72 -18.43 9.45
N ASN A 74 -18.59 -17.48 9.82
CA ASN A 74 -19.39 -17.55 11.05
C ASN A 74 -20.66 -16.68 10.94
N TYR A 75 -21.82 -17.33 10.84
CA TYR A 75 -23.13 -16.68 10.75
C TYR A 75 -23.55 -15.87 12.00
N LYS A 76 -22.84 -16.04 13.14
CA LYS A 76 -23.01 -15.21 14.35
C LYS A 76 -21.97 -14.09 14.46
N SER A 77 -21.13 -13.89 13.44
CA SER A 77 -20.14 -12.84 13.48
C SER A 77 -20.79 -11.45 13.42
N ASP A 78 -20.37 -10.57 14.31
CA ASP A 78 -20.78 -9.18 14.27
C ASP A 78 -20.15 -8.48 13.06
N THR A 79 -20.98 -7.82 12.23
CA THR A 79 -20.53 -7.03 11.07
C THR A 79 -20.82 -5.54 11.18
N VAL A 80 -21.27 -5.06 12.35
CA VAL A 80 -21.61 -3.66 12.61
C VAL A 80 -20.48 -2.71 12.21
N ASP A 81 -19.21 -3.04 12.46
CA ASP A 81 -18.06 -2.20 12.04
C ASP A 81 -17.95 -2.04 10.52
N LEU A 82 -18.17 -3.12 9.77
CA LEU A 82 -18.13 -3.11 8.30
C LEU A 82 -19.35 -2.34 7.75
N ASP A 83 -20.52 -2.54 8.34
CA ASP A 83 -21.77 -1.89 7.95
C ASP A 83 -21.75 -0.39 8.26
N ASN A 84 -21.17 0.02 9.39
CA ASN A 84 -20.87 1.41 9.72
C ASN A 84 -19.91 2.02 8.69
N ARG A 85 -18.83 1.31 8.32
CA ARG A 85 -17.86 1.82 7.35
C ARG A 85 -18.44 1.97 5.94
N ILE A 86 -19.25 1.00 5.50
CA ILE A 86 -20.01 1.08 4.24
C ILE A 86 -20.96 2.29 4.26
N THR A 87 -21.70 2.48 5.35
CA THR A 87 -22.62 3.62 5.51
C THR A 87 -21.89 4.97 5.47
N GLN A 88 -20.72 5.06 6.09
CA GLN A 88 -19.87 6.25 6.03
C GLN A 88 -19.40 6.53 4.59
N LEU A 89 -18.93 5.51 3.86
CA LEU A 89 -18.48 5.66 2.47
C LEU A 89 -19.62 6.06 1.52
N ILE A 90 -20.85 5.61 1.77
CA ILE A 90 -22.04 6.06 1.02
C ILE A 90 -22.28 7.56 1.24
N LYS A 91 -22.17 8.06 2.48
CA LYS A 91 -22.29 9.50 2.77
C LYS A 91 -21.15 10.31 2.15
N GLU A 92 -19.91 9.81 2.21
CA GLU A 92 -18.75 10.41 1.52
C GLU A 92 -18.99 10.48 0.00
N LYS A 93 -19.61 9.46 -0.61
CA LYS A 93 -20.02 9.44 -2.02
C LYS A 93 -21.06 10.51 -2.36
N GLU A 94 -22.08 10.69 -1.52
CA GLU A 94 -23.12 11.70 -1.70
C GLU A 94 -22.56 13.13 -1.64
N ILE A 95 -21.67 13.40 -0.66
CA ILE A 95 -20.98 14.69 -0.53
C ILE A 95 -20.11 14.97 -1.76
N ALA A 96 -19.32 13.99 -2.20
CA ALA A 96 -18.50 14.13 -3.41
C ALA A 96 -19.34 14.35 -4.67
N ARG A 97 -20.49 13.66 -4.81
CA ARG A 97 -21.43 13.87 -5.91
C ARG A 97 -22.03 15.28 -5.90
N ALA A 98 -22.44 15.78 -4.73
CA ALA A 98 -22.98 17.13 -4.59
C ALA A 98 -21.96 18.20 -5.02
N PHE A 99 -20.72 18.09 -4.52
CA PHE A 99 -19.63 19.01 -4.87
C PHE A 99 -19.34 19.05 -6.38
N ILE A 100 -19.42 17.90 -7.06
CA ILE A 100 -19.23 17.82 -8.52
C ILE A 100 -20.46 18.37 -9.27
N ALA A 101 -21.67 18.16 -8.77
CA ALA A 101 -22.89 18.76 -9.34
C ALA A 101 -22.86 20.30 -9.25
N ASP A 102 -22.37 20.85 -8.13
CA ASP A 102 -22.16 22.29 -7.98
C ASP A 102 -21.16 22.82 -9.00
N SER A 103 -20.07 22.10 -9.29
CA SER A 103 -19.09 22.50 -10.31
C SER A 103 -19.65 22.45 -11.74
N ILE A 104 -20.58 21.51 -12.03
CA ILE A 104 -21.35 21.49 -13.29
C ILE A 104 -22.19 22.75 -13.41
N SER A 105 -22.94 23.13 -12.37
CA SER A 105 -23.80 24.33 -12.39
C SER A 105 -23.02 25.62 -12.64
N GLN A 106 -21.75 25.65 -12.22
CA GLN A 106 -20.84 26.79 -12.39
C GLN A 106 -20.02 26.72 -13.69
N ASN A 107 -20.17 25.65 -14.47
CA ASN A 107 -19.40 25.34 -15.68
C ASN A 107 -17.87 25.39 -15.46
N ARG A 108 -17.40 24.83 -14.32
CA ARG A 108 -15.99 24.84 -13.89
C ARG A 108 -15.38 23.44 -13.94
N ASN A 109 -14.19 23.36 -14.52
CA ASN A 109 -13.34 22.16 -14.47
C ASN A 109 -12.81 21.93 -13.05
N LEU A 110 -12.58 20.66 -12.70
CA LEU A 110 -12.11 20.23 -11.39
C LEU A 110 -10.66 19.79 -11.47
N ASN A 111 -9.81 20.33 -10.59
CA ASN A 111 -8.44 19.85 -10.44
C ASN A 111 -8.41 18.73 -9.38
N ILE A 112 -8.00 17.53 -9.78
CA ILE A 112 -7.93 16.36 -8.89
C ILE A 112 -6.48 15.90 -8.78
N ASN A 113 -6.02 15.76 -7.53
CA ASN A 113 -4.70 15.24 -7.20
C ASN A 113 -4.84 14.13 -6.15
N GLY A 114 -4.65 12.88 -6.57
CA GLY A 114 -4.74 11.70 -5.72
C GLY A 114 -3.41 10.95 -5.67
N ILE A 115 -2.76 10.99 -4.51
CA ILE A 115 -1.53 10.27 -4.21
C ILE A 115 -1.89 9.19 -3.20
N ILE A 116 -1.66 7.93 -3.55
CA ILE A 116 -1.67 6.83 -2.59
C ILE A 116 -0.22 6.57 -2.16
N GLU A 117 0.00 6.63 -0.86
CA GLU A 117 1.27 6.27 -0.24
C GLU A 117 1.13 4.89 0.40
N ILE A 118 1.96 3.96 -0.04
CA ILE A 118 2.03 2.59 0.45
C ILE A 118 3.31 2.46 1.28
N SER A 119 3.18 2.17 2.56
CA SER A 119 4.28 1.82 3.45
C SER A 119 4.16 0.35 3.85
N ILE A 120 5.29 -0.37 3.88
CA ILE A 120 5.34 -1.65 4.59
C ILE A 120 5.16 -1.35 6.07
N ASP A 121 4.12 -1.94 6.67
CA ASP A 121 3.93 -1.90 8.12
C ASP A 121 4.84 -2.95 8.77
N GLU A 122 5.61 -2.54 9.78
CA GLU A 122 6.56 -3.40 10.50
C GLU A 122 5.85 -4.14 11.66
N THR A 123 4.62 -4.58 11.43
CA THR A 123 3.83 -5.37 12.39
C THR A 123 4.36 -6.80 12.43
N ASN A 124 5.43 -7.00 13.19
CA ASN A 124 5.88 -8.34 13.59
C ASN A 124 4.77 -8.98 14.45
N ASN A 125 4.09 -9.99 13.90
CA ASN A 125 3.02 -10.75 14.55
C ASN A 125 3.34 -12.24 14.41
#